data_AF-A0A174ZV33-F1
#
_entry.id   AF-A0A174ZV33-F1
#
_cell.length_a   1.000
_cell.length_b   1.000
_cell.length_c   1.000
_cell.angle_alpha   90.00
_cell.angle_beta   90.00
_cell.angle_gamma   90.00
#
_symmetry.space_group_name_H-M   'P 1'
#
loop_
_entity.id
_entity.type
_entity.pdbx_description
1 polymer ?
#
loop_
_entity_poly.entity_id
_entity_poly.type
_entity_poly.pdbx_seq_one_letter_code
_entity_poly.pdbx_strand_id
1 'polypeptide(L)'
;MKMRRFIGAAAAMAVAGTLTVGAAAETYNAYIGFQTAPYSFRNAFDDATFGKDVADGKYFNGVIVWGGNDPETFPQYEDKFDDDMPDGSGGYVIPATYTDVQIDKDGTYKVGISDFDWALDSSSSFNLLFVSTDIPFNKDAGEDGESIAKFSDCKIIVDGTVTSEVAAPIIDTEDGKKSGHTKLLFANIWNDALKTDGYKGAYPTKSLEIEFTVSGLDAANQPADTTAPADTTAPTTGDSTKPNTNTGVEGVAAVAGVALLATGAVVVAKKRK
;
A
#
# COMPACT_ATOMS: atom_id res chain seq x y z
N MET A 1 79.99 7.69 22.67
CA MET A 1 79.01 6.70 22.17
C MET A 1 77.85 7.46 21.55
N LYS A 2 77.66 7.36 20.23
CA LYS A 2 76.61 8.07 19.46
C LYS A 2 75.31 7.27 19.54
N MET A 3 74.19 7.90 19.94
CA MET A 3 72.85 7.34 19.76
C MET A 3 72.08 8.20 18.77
N ARG A 4 71.78 7.62 17.60
CA ARG A 4 70.86 8.17 16.59
C ARG A 4 69.45 7.68 16.95
N ARG A 5 68.49 8.60 17.08
CA ARG A 5 67.06 8.26 17.16
C ARG A 5 66.50 8.17 15.74
N PHE A 6 66.00 6.99 15.38
CA PHE A 6 65.22 6.78 14.17
C PHE A 6 63.77 7.21 14.44
N ILE A 7 63.23 8.10 13.61
CA ILE A 7 61.81 8.42 13.55
C ILE A 7 61.23 7.54 12.44
N GLY A 8 60.42 6.55 12.82
CA GLY A 8 59.64 5.75 11.88
C GLY A 8 58.27 6.37 11.70
N ALA A 9 57.96 6.84 10.50
CA ALA A 9 56.61 7.24 10.11
C ALA A 9 55.87 5.99 9.60
N ALA A 10 54.84 5.56 10.32
CA ALA A 10 53.88 4.57 9.83
C ALA A 10 52.69 5.33 9.21
N ALA A 11 52.59 5.29 7.89
CA ALA A 11 51.40 5.74 7.17
C ALA A 11 50.32 4.65 7.29
N ALA A 12 49.26 4.92 8.05
CA ALA A 12 48.06 4.09 8.05
C ALA A 12 47.15 4.55 6.90
N MET A 13 47.02 3.74 5.85
CA MET A 13 45.94 3.91 4.88
C MET A 13 44.64 3.41 5.51
N ALA A 14 43.72 4.33 5.81
CA ALA A 14 42.34 4.00 6.12
C ALA A 14 41.60 3.73 4.81
N VAL A 15 41.26 2.47 4.55
CA VAL A 15 40.28 2.12 3.52
C VAL A 15 38.90 2.35 4.13
N ALA A 16 38.25 3.45 3.73
CA ALA A 16 36.85 3.68 4.04
C ALA A 16 36.01 2.69 3.21
N GLY A 17 35.65 1.56 3.79
CA GLY A 17 34.60 0.71 3.25
C GLY A 17 33.28 1.47 3.37
N THR A 18 32.74 1.93 2.25
CA THR A 18 31.33 2.36 2.18
C THR A 18 30.47 1.13 2.45
N LEU A 19 29.95 1.04 3.67
CA LEU A 19 28.83 0.16 3.97
C LEU A 19 27.61 0.75 3.27
N THR A 20 27.32 0.27 2.06
CA THR A 20 25.97 0.38 1.51
C THR A 20 25.08 -0.53 2.35
N VAL A 21 24.50 0.04 3.41
CA VAL A 21 23.30 -0.53 4.04
C VAL A 21 22.23 -0.46 2.97
N GLY A 22 21.91 -1.59 2.33
CA GLY A 22 20.73 -1.67 1.49
C GLY A 22 19.54 -1.27 2.36
N ALA A 23 18.74 -0.29 1.90
CA ALA A 23 17.46 0.01 2.54
C ALA A 23 16.69 -1.30 2.67
N ALA A 24 16.24 -1.64 3.87
CA ALA A 24 15.35 -2.77 4.04
C ALA A 24 14.12 -2.51 3.18
N ALA A 25 13.68 -3.50 2.39
CA ALA A 25 12.44 -3.37 1.65
C ALA A 25 11.33 -3.03 2.65
N GLU A 26 10.70 -1.85 2.47
CA GLU A 26 9.53 -1.51 3.26
C GLU A 26 8.48 -2.60 3.04
N THR A 27 7.99 -3.12 4.15
CA THR A 27 7.08 -4.25 4.13
C THR A 27 5.74 -3.76 4.64
N TYR A 28 4.74 -3.78 3.77
CA TYR A 28 3.40 -3.31 4.04
C TYR A 28 2.49 -4.49 4.42
N ASN A 29 1.28 -4.17 4.89
CA ASN A 29 0.26 -5.12 5.29
C ASN A 29 -1.08 -4.73 4.65
N ALA A 30 -1.91 -5.73 4.38
CA ALA A 30 -3.28 -5.56 3.92
C ALA A 30 -4.24 -6.43 4.71
N TYR A 31 -5.41 -5.86 4.96
CA TYR A 31 -6.47 -6.40 5.81
C TYR A 31 -7.81 -6.29 5.10
N ILE A 32 -8.64 -7.33 5.21
CA ILE A 32 -10.04 -7.21 4.77
C ILE A 32 -10.82 -6.40 5.81
N GLY A 33 -11.67 -5.48 5.33
CA GLY A 33 -12.63 -4.78 6.15
C GLY A 33 -14.00 -4.76 5.49
N PHE A 34 -15.04 -4.76 6.31
CA PHE A 34 -16.42 -4.77 5.83
C PHE A 34 -17.35 -4.19 6.88
N GLN A 35 -18.52 -3.76 6.43
CA GLN A 35 -19.67 -3.46 7.25
C GLN A 35 -20.91 -4.03 6.58
N THR A 36 -21.67 -4.86 7.29
CA THR A 36 -22.94 -5.41 6.82
C THR A 36 -24.05 -4.35 6.90
N ALA A 37 -25.20 -4.58 6.25
CA ALA A 37 -26.33 -3.65 6.35
C ALA A 37 -26.81 -3.39 7.79
N PRO A 38 -26.85 -4.40 8.69
CA PRO A 38 -27.09 -4.25 10.13
C PRO A 38 -25.91 -3.72 10.95
N TYR A 39 -24.84 -3.24 10.30
CA TYR A 39 -23.65 -2.69 10.93
C TYR A 39 -22.82 -3.69 11.75
N SER A 40 -22.75 -4.96 11.36
CA SER A 40 -21.66 -5.83 11.83
C SER A 40 -20.39 -5.56 11.02
N PHE A 41 -19.21 -5.52 11.64
CA PHE A 41 -18.01 -5.06 10.93
C PHE A 41 -16.68 -5.59 11.47
N ARG A 42 -15.67 -5.48 10.60
CA ARG A 42 -14.26 -5.28 10.93
C ARG A 42 -13.82 -3.96 10.31
N ASN A 43 -13.29 -3.05 11.12
CA ASN A 43 -12.94 -1.70 10.69
C ASN A 43 -11.54 -1.64 10.04
N ALA A 44 -11.10 -0.46 9.62
CA ALA A 44 -9.73 -0.23 9.13
C ALA A 44 -8.68 -0.51 10.22
N PHE A 45 -7.47 -0.90 9.80
CA PHE A 45 -6.43 -1.34 10.73
C PHE A 45 -5.97 -0.22 11.68
N ASP A 46 -6.02 1.02 11.20
CA ASP A 46 -5.57 2.24 11.88
C ASP A 46 -6.72 3.01 12.56
N ASP A 47 -7.92 2.43 12.60
CA ASP A 47 -9.05 3.04 13.29
C ASP A 47 -8.74 3.23 14.78
N ALA A 48 -8.97 4.44 15.29
CA ALA A 48 -8.63 4.80 16.67
C ALA A 48 -9.48 4.09 17.73
N THR A 49 -10.61 3.49 17.34
CA THR A 49 -11.60 2.91 18.25
C THR A 49 -11.61 1.38 18.16
N PHE A 50 -11.45 0.84 16.95
CA PHE A 50 -11.60 -0.60 16.67
C PHE A 50 -10.45 -1.18 15.83
N GLY A 51 -9.38 -0.40 15.61
CA GLY A 51 -8.23 -0.81 14.83
C GLY A 51 -7.35 -1.86 15.53
N LYS A 52 -6.33 -2.34 14.80
CA LYS A 52 -5.48 -3.46 15.21
C LYS A 52 -4.72 -3.22 16.51
N ASP A 53 -4.40 -1.95 16.79
CA ASP A 53 -3.59 -1.54 17.94
C ASP A 53 -4.47 -1.15 19.15
N VAL A 54 -5.80 -1.22 19.01
CA VAL A 54 -6.75 -0.92 20.10
C VAL A 54 -7.05 -2.19 20.91
N ALA A 55 -6.95 -2.08 22.23
CA ALA A 55 -7.24 -3.17 23.17
C ALA A 55 -6.54 -4.50 22.78
N ASP A 56 -5.25 -4.41 22.45
CA ASP A 56 -4.42 -5.53 21.99
C ASP A 56 -5.02 -6.29 20.78
N GLY A 57 -5.76 -5.57 19.93
CA GLY A 57 -6.42 -6.09 18.74
C GLY A 57 -7.70 -6.87 19.03
N LYS A 58 -8.25 -6.83 20.25
CA LYS A 58 -9.50 -7.53 20.63
C LYS A 58 -10.59 -7.35 19.58
N TYR A 59 -10.85 -6.10 19.21
CA TYR A 59 -11.92 -5.72 18.30
C TYR A 59 -11.59 -6.04 16.85
N PHE A 60 -10.35 -5.79 16.44
CA PHE A 60 -9.91 -5.98 15.06
C PHE A 60 -9.75 -7.46 14.66
N ASN A 61 -9.47 -8.33 15.64
CA ASN A 61 -9.33 -9.77 15.46
C ASN A 61 -10.66 -10.54 15.58
N GLY A 62 -11.77 -9.81 15.77
CA GLY A 62 -13.12 -10.36 15.74
C GLY A 62 -14.03 -9.59 14.79
N VAL A 63 -15.26 -10.07 14.65
CA VAL A 63 -16.35 -9.33 14.04
C VAL A 63 -17.16 -8.69 15.15
N ILE A 64 -17.28 -7.37 15.10
CA ILE A 64 -18.19 -6.63 15.97
C ILE A 64 -19.59 -6.78 15.41
N VAL A 65 -20.52 -7.27 16.21
CA VAL A 65 -21.93 -7.42 15.83
C VAL A 65 -22.76 -6.42 16.60
N TRP A 66 -23.19 -5.38 15.90
CA TRP A 66 -23.99 -4.27 16.45
C TRP A 66 -25.51 -4.50 16.28
N GLY A 67 -25.91 -5.36 15.34
CA GLY A 67 -27.32 -5.67 15.04
C GLY A 67 -28.07 -6.49 16.11
N GLY A 68 -27.55 -6.62 17.33
CA GLY A 68 -28.07 -7.50 18.37
C GLY A 68 -27.64 -7.10 19.76
N ASN A 69 -27.93 -5.86 20.18
CA ASN A 69 -27.60 -5.32 21.51
C ASN A 69 -28.31 -6.04 22.68
N ASP A 70 -28.98 -7.16 22.42
CA ASP A 70 -29.60 -7.99 23.42
C ASP A 70 -28.85 -9.34 23.52
N PRO A 71 -28.20 -9.64 24.66
CA PRO A 71 -27.49 -10.89 24.90
C PRO A 71 -28.38 -12.14 24.75
N GLU A 72 -29.70 -12.00 24.83
CA GLU A 72 -30.65 -13.11 24.60
C GLU A 72 -30.85 -13.44 23.12
N THR A 73 -30.41 -12.57 22.20
CA THR A 73 -30.58 -12.76 20.75
C THR A 73 -29.70 -13.90 20.22
N PHE A 74 -28.50 -14.07 20.79
CA PHE A 74 -27.52 -15.05 20.36
C PHE A 74 -26.94 -15.82 21.55
N PRO A 75 -27.72 -16.70 22.19
CA PRO A 75 -27.30 -17.41 23.41
C PRO A 75 -26.04 -18.26 23.22
N GLN A 76 -25.72 -18.66 21.98
CA GLN A 76 -24.49 -19.37 21.65
C GLN A 76 -23.22 -18.49 21.72
N TYR A 77 -23.38 -17.17 21.78
CA TYR A 77 -22.30 -16.18 21.84
C TYR A 77 -22.37 -15.32 23.11
N GLU A 78 -23.15 -15.71 24.13
CA GLU A 78 -23.30 -14.96 25.39
C GLU A 78 -21.94 -14.61 26.03
N ASP A 79 -20.96 -15.52 25.94
CA ASP A 79 -19.60 -15.32 26.46
C ASP A 79 -18.73 -14.38 25.62
N LYS A 80 -19.25 -13.92 24.47
CA LYS A 80 -18.62 -12.97 23.54
C LYS A 80 -19.23 -11.58 23.60
N PHE A 81 -20.23 -11.38 24.46
CA PHE A 81 -20.78 -10.04 24.70
C PHE A 81 -19.78 -9.20 25.49
N ASP A 82 -19.53 -7.99 25.01
CA ASP A 82 -18.70 -6.98 25.64
C ASP A 82 -19.61 -5.83 26.06
N ASP A 83 -19.87 -5.70 27.36
CA ASP A 83 -20.65 -4.61 27.94
C ASP A 83 -19.89 -3.27 27.91
N ASP A 84 -18.57 -3.31 27.72
CA ASP A 84 -17.66 -2.17 27.81
C ASP A 84 -17.01 -1.87 26.44
N MET A 85 -17.80 -1.84 25.36
CA MET A 85 -17.26 -1.45 24.05
C MET A 85 -16.70 -0.02 24.09
N PRO A 86 -15.73 0.34 23.23
CA PRO A 86 -15.05 1.64 23.26
C PRO A 86 -15.97 2.86 23.07
N ASP A 87 -17.12 2.68 22.44
CA ASP A 87 -18.14 3.71 22.25
C ASP A 87 -19.17 3.79 23.39
N GLY A 88 -18.99 2.97 24.43
CA GLY A 88 -19.88 2.86 25.60
C GLY A 88 -21.15 2.04 25.33
N SER A 89 -21.26 1.39 24.17
CA SER A 89 -22.33 0.44 23.88
C SER A 89 -21.99 -0.97 24.39
N GLY A 90 -23.00 -1.84 24.41
CA GLY A 90 -22.79 -3.29 24.54
C GLY A 90 -22.91 -3.94 23.16
N GLY A 91 -22.10 -4.94 22.88
CA GLY A 91 -22.19 -5.70 21.63
C GLY A 91 -21.36 -6.97 21.65
N TYR A 92 -21.47 -7.80 20.61
CA TYR A 92 -20.64 -9.01 20.54
C TYR A 92 -19.34 -8.76 19.80
N VAL A 93 -18.25 -9.33 20.30
CA VAL A 93 -16.97 -9.48 19.58
C VAL A 93 -16.78 -10.96 19.25
N ILE A 94 -17.23 -11.35 18.07
CA ILE A 94 -17.26 -12.76 17.67
C ILE A 94 -15.94 -13.14 17.01
N PRO A 95 -15.25 -14.20 17.47
CA PRO A 95 -14.04 -14.67 16.82
C PRO A 95 -14.29 -15.04 15.36
N ALA A 96 -13.35 -14.67 14.49
CA ALA A 96 -13.33 -15.10 13.10
C ALA A 96 -11.89 -15.39 12.68
N THR A 97 -11.72 -16.19 11.63
CA THR A 97 -10.40 -16.49 11.08
C THR A 97 -10.10 -15.54 9.93
N TYR A 98 -9.14 -14.64 10.13
CA TYR A 98 -8.69 -13.70 9.10
C TYR A 98 -7.45 -14.21 8.35
N THR A 99 -7.47 -14.01 7.04
CA THR A 99 -6.29 -14.06 6.18
C THR A 99 -5.85 -12.63 5.92
N ASP A 100 -4.90 -12.14 6.71
CA ASP A 100 -4.21 -10.87 6.45
C ASP A 100 -2.88 -11.16 5.76
N VAL A 101 -2.38 -10.21 4.97
CA VAL A 101 -1.23 -10.47 4.10
C VAL A 101 -0.18 -9.38 4.17
N GLN A 102 1.07 -9.80 4.10
CA GLN A 102 2.24 -8.94 4.01
C GLN A 102 2.61 -8.69 2.54
N ILE A 103 2.86 -7.44 2.19
CA ILE A 103 3.18 -6.98 0.83
C ILE A 103 4.61 -6.44 0.85
N ASP A 104 5.53 -7.20 0.24
CA ASP A 104 6.97 -6.92 0.21
C ASP A 104 7.48 -6.52 -1.19
N LYS A 105 6.62 -6.61 -2.21
CA LYS A 105 6.93 -6.31 -3.62
C LYS A 105 5.66 -6.23 -4.47
N ASP A 106 5.85 -5.94 -5.75
CA ASP A 106 4.79 -6.07 -6.75
C ASP A 106 4.32 -7.53 -6.87
N GLY A 107 3.01 -7.74 -6.90
CA GLY A 107 2.44 -9.10 -6.92
C GLY A 107 0.95 -9.15 -6.68
N THR A 108 0.39 -10.36 -6.77
CA THR A 108 -1.01 -10.63 -6.47
C THR A 108 -1.13 -11.17 -5.05
N TYR A 109 -1.99 -10.55 -4.27
CA TYR A 109 -2.22 -10.81 -2.86
C TYR A 109 -3.69 -11.11 -2.61
N LYS A 110 -3.97 -11.74 -1.47
CA LYS A 110 -5.33 -12.08 -1.07
C LYS A 110 -5.51 -11.84 0.41
N VAL A 111 -6.60 -11.17 0.76
CA VAL A 111 -7.10 -11.05 2.14
C VAL A 111 -8.45 -11.73 2.27
N GLY A 112 -8.84 -12.11 3.47
CA GLY A 112 -10.14 -12.75 3.65
C GLY A 112 -10.54 -13.01 5.09
N ILE A 113 -11.75 -13.52 5.23
CA ILE A 113 -12.36 -13.96 6.48
C ILE A 113 -13.04 -15.31 6.23
N SER A 114 -12.92 -16.19 7.21
CA SER A 114 -13.57 -17.49 7.29
C SER A 114 -14.04 -17.77 8.71
N ASP A 115 -14.84 -18.82 8.88
CA ASP A 115 -15.36 -19.25 10.18
C ASP A 115 -16.22 -18.20 10.91
N PHE A 116 -16.84 -17.29 10.17
CA PHE A 116 -17.83 -16.34 10.69
C PHE A 116 -19.25 -16.77 10.27
N ASP A 117 -20.19 -16.72 11.22
CA ASP A 117 -21.60 -17.01 10.96
C ASP A 117 -22.27 -15.81 10.28
N TRP A 118 -22.19 -15.79 8.95
CA TRP A 118 -22.78 -14.73 8.13
C TRP A 118 -24.32 -14.65 8.21
N ALA A 119 -24.99 -15.69 8.72
CA ALA A 119 -26.44 -15.64 8.92
C ALA A 119 -26.82 -14.85 10.19
N LEU A 120 -25.86 -14.61 11.09
CA LEU A 120 -26.12 -14.12 12.44
C LEU A 120 -26.84 -12.79 12.47
N ASP A 121 -26.43 -11.83 11.66
CA ASP A 121 -27.05 -10.50 11.63
C ASP A 121 -28.20 -10.39 10.61
N SER A 122 -28.62 -11.51 10.01
CA SER A 122 -29.64 -11.57 8.95
C SER A 122 -29.35 -10.67 7.75
N SER A 123 -28.10 -10.25 7.57
CA SER A 123 -27.70 -9.45 6.43
C SER A 123 -27.68 -10.27 5.14
N SER A 124 -27.79 -9.56 4.03
CA SER A 124 -27.60 -10.10 2.68
C SER A 124 -26.78 -9.16 1.80
N SER A 125 -26.18 -8.13 2.40
CA SER A 125 -25.45 -7.09 1.69
C SER A 125 -24.42 -6.39 2.59
N PHE A 126 -23.57 -5.61 1.93
CA PHE A 126 -22.55 -4.78 2.57
C PHE A 126 -22.89 -3.30 2.41
N ASN A 127 -22.83 -2.56 3.52
CA ASN A 127 -22.71 -1.10 3.49
C ASN A 127 -21.30 -0.69 3.05
N LEU A 128 -20.29 -1.42 3.54
CA LEU A 128 -18.87 -1.26 3.19
C LEU A 128 -18.23 -2.61 2.89
N LEU A 129 -17.39 -2.65 1.86
CA LEU A 129 -16.45 -3.74 1.61
C LEU A 129 -15.16 -3.12 1.07
N PHE A 130 -14.03 -3.38 1.73
CA PHE A 130 -12.77 -2.72 1.44
C PHE A 130 -11.55 -3.59 1.77
N VAL A 131 -10.41 -3.18 1.22
CA VAL A 131 -9.08 -3.61 1.67
C VAL A 131 -8.40 -2.40 2.31
N SER A 132 -7.98 -2.54 3.55
CA SER A 132 -7.24 -1.54 4.32
C SER A 132 -5.76 -1.90 4.27
N THR A 133 -4.89 -0.96 3.93
CA THR A 133 -3.44 -1.22 3.81
C THR A 133 -2.66 -0.15 4.53
N ASP A 134 -1.48 -0.47 5.07
CA ASP A 134 -0.54 0.55 5.56
C ASP A 134 0.34 1.15 4.45
N ILE A 135 0.05 0.84 3.17
CA ILE A 135 0.71 1.45 2.01
C ILE A 135 0.45 2.96 2.00
N PRO A 136 1.50 3.80 1.97
CA PRO A 136 1.36 5.25 2.01
C PRO A 136 0.43 5.84 0.95
N PHE A 137 -0.37 6.80 1.39
CA PHE A 137 -1.12 7.71 0.55
C PHE A 137 -0.46 9.08 0.57
N ASN A 138 0.08 9.50 -0.58
CA ASN A 138 0.69 10.81 -0.74
C ASN A 138 -0.39 11.89 -0.84
N LYS A 139 -0.56 12.63 0.25
CA LYS A 139 -1.57 13.69 0.41
C LYS A 139 -1.31 14.90 -0.49
N ASP A 140 -0.06 15.07 -0.93
CA ASP A 140 0.40 16.21 -1.73
C ASP A 140 0.48 15.88 -3.25
N ALA A 141 0.16 14.65 -3.65
CA ALA A 141 0.16 14.24 -5.05
C ALA A 141 -1.12 14.71 -5.76
N GLY A 142 -1.02 15.71 -6.62
CA GLY A 142 -2.17 16.27 -7.33
C GLY A 142 -3.18 16.94 -6.39
N GLU A 143 -4.39 17.21 -6.88
CA GLU A 143 -5.46 17.84 -6.08
C GLU A 143 -6.11 16.87 -5.07
N ASP A 144 -6.13 15.58 -5.42
CA ASP A 144 -6.84 14.55 -4.68
C ASP A 144 -5.96 13.62 -3.83
N GLY A 145 -4.64 13.77 -3.92
CA GLY A 145 -3.69 12.80 -3.36
C GLY A 145 -3.63 11.52 -4.21
N GLU A 146 -2.60 10.71 -3.98
CA GLU A 146 -2.41 9.46 -4.72
C GLU A 146 -1.75 8.40 -3.83
N SER A 147 -2.15 7.14 -3.97
CA SER A 147 -1.39 6.04 -3.38
C SER A 147 -0.01 5.94 -4.03
N ILE A 148 1.01 5.54 -3.27
CA ILE A 148 2.33 5.26 -3.85
C ILE A 148 2.35 3.99 -4.72
N ALA A 149 1.29 3.17 -4.64
CA ALA A 149 1.14 1.93 -5.39
C ALA A 149 -0.12 1.96 -6.26
N LYS A 150 -0.12 1.14 -7.30
CA LYS A 150 -1.28 0.91 -8.17
C LYS A 150 -1.89 -0.43 -7.85
N PHE A 151 -3.22 -0.48 -7.92
CA PHE A 151 -4.01 -1.67 -7.63
C PHE A 151 -4.83 -2.05 -8.86
N SER A 152 -4.81 -3.34 -9.21
CA SER A 152 -5.53 -3.86 -10.37
C SER A 152 -6.02 -5.29 -10.16
N ASP A 153 -6.75 -5.80 -11.16
CA ASP A 153 -7.12 -7.22 -11.30
C ASP A 153 -7.76 -7.79 -10.04
N CYS A 154 -8.63 -6.99 -9.41
CA CYS A 154 -9.22 -7.36 -8.15
C CYS A 154 -10.38 -8.35 -8.36
N LYS A 155 -10.50 -9.32 -7.47
CA LYS A 155 -11.58 -10.30 -7.48
C LYS A 155 -12.19 -10.44 -6.10
N ILE A 156 -13.52 -10.46 -6.05
CA ILE A 156 -14.26 -10.76 -4.84
C ILE A 156 -14.70 -12.21 -4.91
N ILE A 157 -14.22 -13.00 -3.97
CA ILE A 157 -14.40 -14.44 -3.93
C ILE A 157 -15.31 -14.76 -2.73
N VAL A 158 -16.47 -15.33 -3.01
CA VAL A 158 -17.44 -15.70 -2.00
C VAL A 158 -17.60 -17.21 -2.02
N ASP A 159 -17.40 -17.84 -0.88
CA ASP A 159 -17.48 -19.30 -0.70
C ASP A 159 -16.66 -20.07 -1.76
N GLY A 160 -15.47 -19.56 -2.09
CA GLY A 160 -14.56 -20.13 -3.10
C GLY A 160 -14.91 -19.83 -4.56
N THR A 161 -15.94 -19.03 -4.83
CA THR A 161 -16.37 -18.65 -6.18
C THR A 161 -16.08 -17.19 -6.47
N VAL A 162 -15.46 -16.87 -7.60
CA VAL A 162 -15.32 -15.48 -8.06
C VAL A 162 -16.71 -14.94 -8.41
N THR A 163 -17.12 -13.88 -7.72
CA THR A 163 -18.46 -13.28 -7.86
C THR A 163 -18.44 -11.88 -8.46
N SER A 164 -17.27 -11.23 -8.48
CA SER A 164 -17.06 -9.94 -9.12
C SER A 164 -15.59 -9.79 -9.46
N GLU A 165 -15.34 -9.15 -10.60
CA GLU A 165 -14.02 -8.72 -11.05
C GLU A 165 -14.03 -7.20 -11.20
N VAL A 166 -13.00 -6.55 -10.65
CA VAL A 166 -12.85 -5.09 -10.65
C VAL A 166 -11.46 -4.79 -11.19
N ALA A 167 -11.40 -4.26 -12.42
CA ALA A 167 -10.13 -4.02 -13.11
C ALA A 167 -9.23 -3.02 -12.36
N ALA A 168 -9.84 -1.97 -11.80
CA ALA A 168 -9.18 -0.99 -10.95
C ALA A 168 -10.15 -0.59 -9.82
N PRO A 169 -9.79 -0.80 -8.54
CA PRO A 169 -10.64 -0.42 -7.42
C PRO A 169 -10.66 1.10 -7.24
N ILE A 170 -11.71 1.62 -6.60
CA ILE A 170 -11.73 3.02 -6.18
C ILE A 170 -10.85 3.16 -4.93
N ILE A 171 -9.93 4.12 -4.94
CA ILE A 171 -9.15 4.49 -3.75
C ILE A 171 -9.97 5.49 -2.93
N ASP A 172 -10.09 5.25 -1.63
CA ASP A 172 -10.74 6.18 -0.70
C ASP A 172 -9.82 7.38 -0.42
N THR A 173 -9.90 8.41 -1.26
CA THR A 173 -9.05 9.60 -1.13
C THR A 173 -9.40 10.42 0.11
N GLU A 174 -10.65 10.39 0.57
CA GLU A 174 -11.05 11.07 1.80
C GLU A 174 -10.40 10.44 3.03
N ASP A 175 -10.41 9.11 3.09
CA ASP A 175 -9.71 8.35 4.13
C ASP A 175 -8.20 8.54 4.02
N GLY A 176 -7.63 8.39 2.82
CA GLY A 176 -6.19 8.54 2.58
C GLY A 176 -5.65 9.92 2.97
N LYS A 177 -6.40 11.00 2.75
CA LYS A 177 -6.02 12.35 3.23
C LYS A 177 -5.97 12.42 4.77
N LYS A 178 -6.86 11.72 5.47
CA LYS A 178 -6.92 11.67 6.94
C LYS A 178 -5.82 10.76 7.49
N SER A 179 -5.83 9.48 7.13
CA SER A 179 -4.93 8.45 7.66
C SER A 179 -3.50 8.58 7.13
N GLY A 180 -3.33 8.93 5.85
CA GLY A 180 -2.07 8.75 5.14
C GLY A 180 -1.85 7.34 4.61
N HIS A 181 -2.89 6.51 4.63
CA HIS A 181 -2.85 5.11 4.23
C HIS A 181 -3.82 4.83 3.08
N THR A 182 -3.51 3.82 2.26
CA THR A 182 -4.31 3.49 1.08
C THR A 182 -5.41 2.50 1.44
N LYS A 183 -6.66 2.84 1.06
CA LYS A 183 -7.84 1.99 1.23
C LYS A 183 -8.54 1.79 -0.11
N LEU A 184 -8.77 0.53 -0.47
CA LEU A 184 -9.45 0.13 -1.71
C LEU A 184 -10.93 -0.14 -1.40
N LEU A 185 -11.84 0.48 -2.14
CA LEU A 185 -13.28 0.33 -1.96
C LEU A 185 -13.90 -0.58 -3.03
N PHE A 186 -14.73 -1.51 -2.57
CA PHE A 186 -15.50 -2.44 -3.40
C PHE A 186 -17.00 -2.28 -3.22
N ALA A 187 -17.45 -1.96 -2.01
CA ALA A 187 -18.80 -1.48 -1.74
C ALA A 187 -18.70 -0.29 -0.78
N ASN A 188 -19.46 0.76 -1.05
CA ASN A 188 -19.61 1.88 -0.13
C ASN A 188 -20.92 2.62 -0.44
N ILE A 189 -21.91 2.51 0.45
CA ILE A 189 -23.22 3.14 0.27
C ILE A 189 -23.21 4.67 0.44
N TRP A 190 -22.09 5.26 0.85
CA TRP A 190 -21.91 6.71 0.94
C TRP A 190 -21.12 7.29 -0.23
N ASN A 191 -20.39 6.46 -0.98
CA ASN A 191 -19.70 6.87 -2.21
C ASN A 191 -20.67 6.83 -3.40
N ASP A 192 -20.75 7.94 -4.16
CA ASP A 192 -21.73 8.06 -5.25
C ASP A 192 -21.56 7.04 -6.38
N ALA A 193 -20.32 6.70 -6.73
CA ALA A 193 -20.06 5.65 -7.72
C ALA A 193 -20.44 4.27 -7.16
N LEU A 194 -20.02 3.94 -5.93
CA LEU A 194 -20.23 2.59 -5.37
C LEU A 194 -21.65 2.33 -4.84
N LYS A 195 -22.44 3.37 -4.61
CA LYS A 195 -23.91 3.24 -4.43
C LYS A 195 -24.51 2.49 -5.62
N THR A 196 -24.10 2.86 -6.83
CA THR A 196 -24.62 2.29 -8.09
C THR A 196 -23.83 1.06 -8.52
N ASP A 197 -22.51 1.19 -8.61
CA ASP A 197 -21.62 0.24 -9.28
C ASP A 197 -20.82 -0.63 -8.30
N GLY A 198 -20.92 -0.37 -7.00
CA GLY A 198 -20.24 -1.17 -5.98
C GLY A 198 -20.81 -2.57 -5.89
N TYR A 199 -20.07 -3.49 -5.27
CA TYR A 199 -20.40 -4.90 -5.18
C TYR A 199 -21.85 -5.18 -4.75
N LYS A 200 -22.56 -5.95 -5.58
CA LYS A 200 -23.92 -6.48 -5.34
C LYS A 200 -23.99 -8.00 -5.60
N GLY A 201 -22.84 -8.68 -5.50
CA GLY A 201 -22.72 -10.12 -5.76
C GLY A 201 -23.30 -10.97 -4.64
N ALA A 202 -22.92 -12.26 -4.63
CA ALA A 202 -23.41 -13.20 -3.62
C ALA A 202 -23.00 -12.76 -2.21
N TYR A 203 -23.87 -12.98 -1.24
CA TYR A 203 -23.53 -12.79 0.16
C TYR A 203 -22.86 -14.05 0.72
N PRO A 204 -21.79 -13.96 1.52
CA PRO A 204 -21.09 -15.13 2.02
C PRO A 204 -21.94 -15.98 2.95
N THR A 205 -21.68 -17.29 2.93
CA THR A 205 -22.20 -18.23 3.93
C THR A 205 -21.10 -18.90 4.74
N LYS A 206 -19.85 -18.85 4.26
CA LYS A 206 -18.68 -19.47 4.88
C LYS A 206 -17.44 -18.58 4.85
N SER A 207 -17.14 -17.99 3.70
CA SER A 207 -15.90 -17.25 3.49
C SER A 207 -16.06 -16.11 2.50
N LEU A 208 -15.34 -15.02 2.76
CA LEU A 208 -15.20 -13.88 1.88
C LEU A 208 -13.71 -13.58 1.71
N GLU A 209 -13.26 -13.48 0.47
CA GLU A 209 -11.89 -13.11 0.14
C GLU A 209 -11.87 -12.01 -0.92
N ILE A 210 -10.81 -11.19 -0.90
CA ILE A 210 -10.51 -10.21 -1.93
C ILE A 210 -9.08 -10.50 -2.42
N GLU A 211 -8.96 -10.87 -3.69
CA GLU A 211 -7.69 -10.94 -4.41
C GLU A 211 -7.44 -9.60 -5.11
N PHE A 212 -6.20 -9.12 -5.12
CA PHE A 212 -5.81 -7.86 -5.78
C PHE A 212 -4.34 -7.89 -6.18
N THR A 213 -3.99 -7.23 -7.27
CA THR A 213 -2.61 -7.05 -7.72
C THR A 213 -2.10 -5.68 -7.33
N VAL A 214 -0.89 -5.64 -6.76
CA VAL A 214 -0.15 -4.43 -6.39
C VAL A 214 1.01 -4.25 -7.36
N SER A 215 1.22 -3.02 -7.82
CA SER A 215 2.37 -2.65 -8.65
C SER A 215 2.91 -1.27 -8.32
N GLY A 216 4.17 -1.01 -8.67
CA GLY A 216 4.81 0.30 -8.52
C GLY A 216 5.50 0.54 -7.17
N LEU A 217 5.58 -0.47 -6.29
CA LEU A 217 6.25 -0.34 -4.99
C LEU A 217 7.76 -0.12 -5.14
N ASP A 218 8.37 -0.71 -6.16
CA ASP A 218 9.81 -0.55 -6.46
C ASP A 218 10.17 0.88 -6.91
N ALA A 219 9.21 1.64 -7.45
CA ALA A 219 9.43 3.02 -7.86
C ALA A 219 9.43 4.01 -6.67
N ALA A 220 8.71 3.68 -5.59
CA ALA A 220 8.62 4.51 -4.40
C ALA A 220 9.89 4.49 -3.53
N ASN A 221 10.74 3.47 -3.69
CA ASN A 221 12.03 3.34 -3.01
C ASN A 221 13.21 3.98 -3.77
N GLN A 222 12.97 4.61 -4.92
CA GLN A 222 14.01 5.38 -5.59
C GLN A 222 14.01 6.82 -5.08
N PRO A 223 15.17 7.40 -4.70
CA PRO A 223 15.26 8.82 -4.45
C PRO A 223 14.68 9.57 -5.65
N ALA A 224 13.82 10.56 -5.42
CA ALA A 224 13.36 11.44 -6.47
C ALA A 224 14.59 11.98 -7.20
N ASP A 225 14.78 11.57 -8.46
CA ASP A 225 15.91 11.97 -9.28
C ASP A 225 15.77 13.46 -9.60
N THR A 226 16.27 14.29 -8.70
CA THR A 226 16.25 15.76 -8.78
C THR A 226 17.54 16.31 -9.38
N THR A 227 18.29 15.48 -10.12
CA THR A 227 19.44 15.95 -10.90
C THR A 227 18.98 16.50 -12.25
N ALA A 228 18.38 17.68 -12.23
CA ALA A 228 18.51 18.59 -13.37
C ALA A 228 20.01 18.91 -13.54
N PRO A 229 20.61 18.78 -14.74
CA PRO A 229 22.00 19.17 -14.93
C PRO A 229 22.15 20.66 -14.60
N ALA A 230 23.02 20.97 -13.64
CA ALA A 230 23.41 22.34 -13.37
C ALA A 230 24.14 22.88 -14.60
N ASP A 231 23.46 23.70 -15.38
CA ASP A 231 24.02 24.38 -16.54
C ASP A 231 24.92 25.53 -16.06
N THR A 232 26.17 25.22 -15.70
CA THR A 232 27.16 26.23 -15.32
C THR A 232 27.79 26.82 -16.57
N THR A 233 27.14 27.82 -17.16
CA THR A 233 27.80 28.75 -18.09
C THR A 233 28.38 29.93 -17.30
N ALA A 234 29.70 29.89 -17.07
CA ALA A 234 30.46 31.06 -16.65
C ALA A 234 30.75 31.95 -17.88
N PRO A 235 30.67 33.29 -17.79
CA PRO A 235 30.91 34.15 -18.93
C PRO A 235 32.42 34.38 -19.11
N THR A 236 32.98 34.00 -20.26
CA THR A 236 34.30 34.51 -20.67
C THR A 236 34.12 35.68 -21.62
N THR A 237 34.57 36.83 -21.15
CA THR A 237 34.76 38.08 -21.86
C THR A 237 35.60 37.86 -23.12
N GLY A 238 35.10 38.26 -24.27
CA GLY A 238 35.81 38.22 -25.54
C GLY A 238 35.36 39.39 -26.42
N ASP A 239 36.19 40.43 -26.45
CA ASP A 239 36.04 41.62 -27.28
C ASP A 239 36.24 41.26 -28.77
N SER A 240 35.30 41.64 -29.63
CA SER A 240 35.51 41.78 -31.08
C SER A 240 34.38 42.59 -31.73
N THR A 241 34.77 43.75 -32.23
CA THR A 241 34.04 44.68 -33.09
C THR A 241 33.59 44.05 -34.42
N LYS A 242 32.27 44.08 -34.71
CA LYS A 242 31.61 44.47 -36.00
C LYS A 242 30.16 43.94 -36.06
N PRO A 243 29.16 44.70 -36.59
CA PRO A 243 27.77 44.30 -36.50
C PRO A 243 27.37 43.38 -37.66
N ASN A 244 26.51 42.40 -37.39
CA ASN A 244 25.60 41.89 -38.41
C ASN A 244 24.21 41.61 -37.80
N THR A 245 23.21 42.00 -38.57
CA THR A 245 21.78 41.83 -38.36
C THR A 245 21.35 40.50 -38.92
N ASN A 246 20.67 39.64 -38.15
CA ASN A 246 19.53 38.93 -38.73
C ASN A 246 18.56 38.39 -37.68
N THR A 247 17.30 38.61 -38.00
CA THR A 247 16.06 38.26 -37.32
C THR A 247 15.73 36.77 -37.40
N GLY A 248 15.21 36.23 -36.30
CA GLY A 248 14.12 35.25 -36.29
C GLY A 248 14.40 33.82 -36.76
N VAL A 249 14.10 32.86 -35.88
CA VAL A 249 13.03 31.85 -36.03
C VAL A 249 13.41 30.64 -35.18
N GLU A 250 12.49 30.27 -34.31
CA GLU A 250 12.54 29.20 -33.33
C GLU A 250 12.67 27.81 -33.98
N GLY A 251 13.34 26.93 -33.25
CA GLY A 251 13.86 25.66 -33.72
C GLY A 251 12.79 24.61 -34.01
N VAL A 252 12.96 23.95 -35.15
CA VAL A 252 12.52 22.59 -35.40
C VAL A 252 13.77 21.79 -35.76
N ALA A 253 14.22 20.90 -34.88
CA ALA A 253 15.10 19.78 -35.19
C ALA A 253 15.08 18.83 -33.98
N ALA A 254 14.40 17.70 -34.11
CA ALA A 254 14.99 16.43 -34.53
C ALA A 254 15.46 15.61 -33.32
N VAL A 255 14.58 14.72 -32.86
CA VAL A 255 14.93 13.62 -31.95
C VAL A 255 15.80 12.64 -32.74
N ALA A 256 17.11 12.67 -32.48
CA ALA A 256 18.04 11.62 -32.87
C ALA A 256 18.33 10.76 -31.63
N GLY A 257 17.97 9.48 -31.72
CA GLY A 257 18.03 8.55 -30.60
C GLY A 257 19.45 8.09 -30.23
N VAL A 258 19.54 7.46 -29.06
CA VAL A 258 20.62 6.53 -28.72
C VAL A 258 20.00 5.32 -28.04
N ALA A 259 20.03 4.19 -28.74
CA ALA A 259 19.79 2.87 -28.17
C ALA A 259 21.07 2.43 -27.44
N LEU A 260 20.97 2.14 -26.14
CA LEU A 260 22.07 1.53 -25.40
C LEU A 260 21.90 0.00 -25.45
N LEU A 261 22.70 -0.66 -26.29
CA LEU A 261 22.90 -2.10 -26.28
C LEU A 261 23.84 -2.46 -25.12
N ALA A 262 23.33 -3.13 -24.09
CA ALA A 262 24.15 -3.74 -23.06
C ALA A 262 24.73 -5.07 -23.59
N THR A 263 26.03 -5.10 -23.84
CA THR A 263 26.79 -6.31 -24.14
C THR A 263 27.04 -7.08 -22.84
N GLY A 264 26.31 -8.18 -22.64
CA GLY A 264 26.57 -9.13 -21.55
C GLY A 264 27.79 -10.00 -21.86
N ALA A 265 28.82 -9.89 -21.03
CA ALA A 265 29.97 -10.80 -21.07
C ALA A 265 29.56 -12.21 -20.59
N VAL A 266 29.69 -13.19 -21.48
CA VAL A 266 29.51 -14.61 -21.16
C VAL A 266 30.79 -15.15 -20.53
N VAL A 267 30.73 -15.60 -19.28
CA VAL A 267 31.78 -16.44 -18.67
C VAL A 267 31.40 -17.90 -18.85
N VAL A 268 32.01 -18.57 -19.83
CA VAL A 268 31.93 -20.04 -19.98
C VAL A 268 32.98 -20.68 -19.08
N ALA A 269 32.54 -21.29 -17.97
CA ALA A 269 33.37 -22.19 -17.19
C ALA A 269 33.45 -23.56 -17.90
N LYS A 270 34.57 -23.80 -18.58
CA LYS A 270 34.94 -25.07 -19.20
C LYS A 270 35.37 -26.07 -18.11
N LYS A 271 34.54 -27.05 -17.77
CA LYS A 271 35.01 -28.25 -17.06
C LYS A 271 35.57 -29.26 -18.07
N ARG A 272 36.83 -29.64 -17.87
CA ARG A 272 37.54 -30.70 -18.60
C ARG A 272 37.41 -32.02 -17.83
N LYS A 273 37.20 -33.07 -18.62
CA LYS A 273 37.25 -34.53 -18.37
C LYS A 273 36.13 -35.12 -17.51
#